data_AF-A0A2M6P235-F1
#
_entry.id   AF-A0A2M6P235-F1
#
_cell.length_a   1.000
_cell.length_b   1.000
_cell.length_c   1.000
_cell.angle_alpha   90.00
_cell.angle_beta   90.00
_cell.angle_gamma   90.00
#
_symmetry.space_group_name_H-M   'P 1'
#
loop_
_entity.id
_entity.type
_entity.pdbx_description
1 polymer ?
#
loop_
_entity_poly.entity_id
_entity_poly.type
_entity_poly.pdbx_seq_one_letter_code
_entity_poly.pdbx_strand_id
1 'polypeptide(L)'
;MKLRFIGQYTLPPKQLIRKCGYGEIQTKTVSYARRLGALIYPRFHCYLDVIPNGFQVNIHLDQKQASYTGHTAHSGEYDGEVVEREGERIRLIIETFWIGDVLVKDDQSPKKPRVDLSQFG
;
A
#
# COMPACT_ATOMS: atom_id res chain seq x y z
N MET A 1 1.93 7.91 1.06
CA MET A 1 1.81 7.16 2.33
C MET A 1 2.88 6.07 2.40
N LYS A 2 3.37 5.75 3.60
CA LYS A 2 4.35 4.67 3.82
C LYS A 2 3.76 3.65 4.78
N LEU A 3 3.72 2.37 4.38
CA LEU A 3 3.26 1.26 5.20
C LEU A 3 4.44 0.40 5.59
N ARG A 4 4.57 0.09 6.87
CA ARG A 4 5.65 -0.76 7.39
C ARG A 4 5.05 -2.08 7.86
N PHE A 5 5.59 -3.17 7.33
CA PHE A 5 5.18 -4.54 7.61
C PHE A 5 6.32 -5.25 8.33
N ILE A 6 6.16 -5.45 9.63
CA ILE A 6 7.14 -6.15 10.48
C ILE A 6 6.60 -7.53 10.79
N GLY A 7 7.45 -8.54 10.65
CA GLY A 7 7.07 -9.92 10.87
C GLY A 7 7.50 -10.85 9.74
N GLN A 8 7.16 -12.11 9.91
CA GLN A 8 7.33 -13.13 8.90
C GLN A 8 6.04 -13.31 8.12
N TYR A 9 6.17 -13.47 6.81
CA TYR A 9 5.06 -13.65 5.88
C TYR A 9 5.28 -14.92 5.06
N THR A 10 4.19 -15.60 4.74
CA THR A 10 4.19 -16.82 3.94
C THR A 10 4.76 -16.62 2.55
N LEU A 11 4.61 -15.42 1.99
CA LEU A 11 5.06 -15.08 0.65
C LEU A 11 6.07 -13.93 0.70
N PRO A 12 7.03 -13.89 -0.24
CA PRO A 12 7.96 -12.77 -0.35
C PRO A 12 7.20 -11.46 -0.68
N PRO A 13 7.72 -10.28 -0.26
CA PRO A 13 7.05 -8.99 -0.42
C PRO A 13 6.55 -8.69 -1.84
N LYS A 14 7.35 -9.07 -2.85
CA LYS A 14 6.97 -8.94 -4.27
C LYS A 14 5.68 -9.68 -4.62
N GLN A 15 5.48 -10.89 -4.09
CA GLN A 15 4.28 -11.69 -4.36
C GLN A 15 3.08 -11.14 -3.61
N LEU A 16 3.27 -10.64 -2.38
CA LEU A 16 2.22 -9.98 -1.61
C LEU A 16 1.66 -8.75 -2.34
N ILE A 17 2.53 -7.89 -2.88
CA ILE A 17 2.10 -6.72 -3.66
C ILE A 17 1.41 -7.13 -4.98
N ARG A 18 1.89 -8.19 -5.64
CA ARG A 18 1.19 -8.73 -6.81
C ARG A 18 -0.21 -9.26 -6.47
N LYS A 19 -0.39 -9.91 -5.30
CA LYS A 19 -1.71 -10.32 -4.79
C LYS A 19 -2.62 -9.12 -4.50
N CYS A 20 -2.04 -7.98 -4.14
CA CYS A 20 -2.77 -6.73 -4.01
C CYS A 20 -3.21 -6.12 -5.36
N GLY A 21 -2.84 -6.71 -6.51
CA GLY A 21 -3.24 -6.23 -7.84
C GLY A 21 -2.31 -5.17 -8.43
N TYR A 22 -1.10 -5.03 -7.89
CA TYR A 22 -0.09 -4.17 -8.47
C TYR A 22 0.72 -4.92 -9.53
N GLY A 23 0.84 -4.29 -10.71
CA GLY A 23 1.71 -4.74 -11.78
C GLY A 23 3.14 -4.27 -11.56
N GLU A 24 4.11 -5.14 -11.83
CA GLU A 24 5.52 -4.80 -11.74
C GLU A 24 5.94 -3.94 -12.95
N ILE A 25 6.66 -2.85 -12.67
CA ILE A 25 7.26 -1.94 -13.62
C ILE A 25 8.77 -2.00 -13.40
N GLN A 26 9.45 -2.71 -14.28
CA GLN A 26 10.92 -2.73 -14.35
C GLN A 26 11.37 -1.68 -15.36
N THR A 27 11.74 -0.49 -14.87
CA THR A 27 12.34 0.57 -15.71
C THR A 27 13.80 0.76 -15.37
N LYS A 28 14.10 1.47 -14.29
CA LYS A 28 15.46 1.62 -13.73
C LYS A 28 15.58 0.97 -12.35
N THR A 29 14.48 1.00 -11.60
CA THR A 29 14.29 0.35 -10.31
C THR A 29 12.99 -0.44 -10.37
N VAL A 30 12.95 -1.57 -9.67
CA VAL A 30 11.73 -2.37 -9.55
C VAL A 30 10.72 -1.53 -8.78
N SER A 31 9.64 -1.17 -9.46
CA SER A 31 8.53 -0.47 -8.88
C SER A 31 7.23 -1.12 -9.29
N TYR A 32 6.15 -0.74 -8.66
CA TYR A 32 4.87 -1.41 -8.81
C TYR A 32 3.81 -0.35 -9.05
N ALA A 33 2.88 -0.61 -9.97
CA ALA A 33 1.77 0.31 -10.17
C ALA A 33 0.43 -0.41 -10.34
N ARG A 34 -0.61 0.23 -9.84
CA ARG A 34 -1.99 -0.17 -10.02
C ARG A 34 -2.77 0.96 -10.64
N ARG A 35 -3.35 0.72 -11.82
CA ARG A 35 -4.21 1.69 -12.50
C ARG A 35 -5.60 1.66 -11.84
N LEU A 36 -6.17 2.84 -11.61
CA LEU A 36 -7.53 2.99 -11.08
C LEU A 36 -8.61 2.91 -12.16
N GLY A 37 -8.24 3.00 -13.43
CA GLY A 37 -9.15 2.91 -14.57
C GLY A 37 -8.44 2.56 -15.88
N ALA A 38 -9.15 2.76 -16.99
CA ALA A 38 -8.63 2.50 -18.34
C ALA A 38 -7.57 3.52 -18.81
N LEU A 39 -7.55 4.70 -18.18
CA LEU A 39 -6.61 5.78 -18.49
C LEU A 39 -5.23 5.53 -17.86
N ILE A 40 -4.22 6.24 -18.38
CA ILE A 40 -2.84 6.17 -17.87
C ILE A 40 -2.75 6.74 -16.45
N TYR A 41 -3.66 7.64 -16.09
CA TYR A 41 -3.77 8.32 -14.80
C TYR A 41 -5.24 8.41 -14.37
N PRO A 42 -5.55 8.51 -13.06
CA PRO A 42 -4.61 8.40 -11.94
C PRO A 42 -4.15 6.95 -11.70
N ARG A 43 -2.93 6.78 -11.21
CA ARG A 43 -2.36 5.46 -10.89
C ARG A 43 -1.69 5.48 -9.52
N PHE A 44 -1.83 4.39 -8.77
CA PHE A 44 -1.00 4.19 -7.59
C PHE A 44 0.36 3.68 -8.01
N HIS A 45 1.41 4.36 -7.58
CA HIS A 45 2.79 3.92 -7.69
C HIS A 45 3.25 3.47 -6.32
N CYS A 46 3.77 2.26 -6.18
CA CYS A 46 4.42 1.83 -4.98
C CYS A 46 5.85 1.32 -5.18
N TYR A 47 6.67 1.54 -4.16
CA TYR A 47 8.02 1.04 -4.05
C TYR A 47 8.08 0.07 -2.87
N LEU A 48 8.79 -1.04 -3.08
CA LEU A 48 9.04 -2.05 -2.08
C LEU A 48 10.48 -1.92 -1.59
N ASP A 49 10.64 -1.66 -0.30
CA ASP A 49 11.92 -1.65 0.38
C ASP A 49 11.95 -2.81 1.37
N VAL A 50 12.84 -3.78 1.18
CA VAL A 50 13.02 -4.88 2.13
C VAL A 50 13.92 -4.39 3.27
N ILE A 51 13.49 -4.59 4.51
CA ILE A 51 14.22 -4.18 5.72
C ILE A 51 14.54 -5.42 6.56
N PRO A 52 15.53 -5.38 7.48
CA PRO A 52 15.95 -6.57 8.21
C PRO A 52 14.84 -7.31 8.97
N ASN A 53 13.81 -6.61 9.41
CA ASN A 53 12.69 -7.15 10.18
C ASN A 53 11.36 -7.26 9.40
N GLY A 54 11.40 -7.13 8.07
CA GLY A 54 10.21 -7.21 7.22
C GLY A 54 10.36 -6.41 5.94
N PHE A 55 9.37 -5.58 5.62
CA PHE A 55 9.41 -4.73 4.42
C PHE A 55 8.57 -3.46 4.60
N GLN A 56 8.83 -2.49 3.74
CA GLN A 56 8.12 -1.23 3.67
C GLN A 56 7.54 -1.06 2.27
N VAL A 57 6.31 -0.57 2.20
CA VAL A 57 5.60 -0.23 0.98
C VAL A 57 5.37 1.27 0.97
N ASN A 58 6.04 1.99 0.08
CA ASN A 58 5.82 3.42 -0.11
C ASN A 58 4.82 3.59 -1.25
N ILE A 59 3.60 4.05 -0.97
CA ILE A 59 2.51 4.20 -1.94
C ILE A 59 2.25 5.68 -2.20
N HIS A 60 2.25 6.05 -3.47
CA HIS A 60 2.10 7.40 -3.97
C HIS A 60 0.97 7.38 -5.01
N LEU A 61 0.08 8.37 -4.98
CA LEU A 61 -0.90 8.58 -6.04
C LEU A 61 -0.27 9.49 -7.09
N ASP A 62 0.04 8.92 -8.24
CA ASP A 62 0.55 9.66 -9.40
C ASP A 62 -0.66 10.13 -10.19
N GLN A 63 -0.97 11.42 -10.07
CA GLN A 63 -1.96 12.10 -10.89
C GLN A 63 -1.20 12.93 -11.92
N LYS A 64 -1.30 12.60 -13.21
CA LYS A 64 -0.84 13.54 -14.22
C LYS A 64 -1.84 14.68 -14.25
N GLN A 65 -1.37 15.81 -13.74
CA GLN A 65 -1.94 17.15 -13.76
C GLN A 65 -3.16 17.31 -14.68
N ALA A 66 -4.31 17.59 -14.10
CA ALA A 66 -5.36 18.30 -14.80
C ALA A 66 -4.90 19.74 -15.04
N SER A 67 -4.33 20.02 -16.21
CA SER A 67 -4.53 21.32 -16.85
C SER A 67 -5.92 21.32 -17.47
N TYR A 68 -6.97 21.35 -16.65
CA TYR A 68 -8.33 21.69 -17.09
C TYR A 68 -9.00 22.50 -15.98
N THR A 69 -8.97 23.82 -16.22
CA THR A 69 -9.88 24.84 -15.70
C THR A 69 -11.21 24.30 -15.15
N GLY A 70 -11.54 24.67 -13.91
CA GLY A 70 -12.90 25.17 -13.67
C GLY A 70 -13.70 24.68 -12.48
N HIS A 71 -13.23 23.81 -11.59
CA HIS A 71 -14.01 23.50 -10.38
C HIS A 71 -13.17 23.43 -9.11
N THR A 72 -13.33 24.47 -8.29
CA THR A 72 -12.86 24.59 -6.90
C THR A 72 -13.69 23.65 -6.03
N ALA A 73 -13.30 22.39 -5.94
CA ALA A 73 -13.82 21.48 -4.92
C ALA A 73 -12.68 20.63 -4.38
N HIS A 74 -12.02 21.13 -3.32
CA HIS A 74 -11.34 20.33 -2.29
C HIS A 74 -10.43 19.15 -2.75
N SER A 75 -9.80 19.22 -3.92
CA SER A 75 -9.07 18.08 -4.51
C SER A 75 -7.90 17.56 -3.67
N GLY A 76 -7.39 18.35 -2.72
CA GLY A 76 -6.32 17.91 -1.82
C GLY A 76 -6.74 16.87 -0.76
N GLU A 77 -8.00 16.86 -0.32
CA GLU A 77 -8.49 15.92 0.71
C GLU A 77 -8.80 14.54 0.12
N TYR A 78 -9.37 14.50 -1.09
CA TYR A 78 -9.70 13.25 -1.77
C TYR A 78 -8.45 12.41 -2.06
N ASP A 79 -7.32 13.03 -2.38
CA ASP A 79 -6.07 12.32 -2.67
C ASP A 79 -5.53 11.58 -1.44
N GLY A 80 -5.65 12.20 -0.26
CA GLY A 80 -5.31 11.60 1.01
C GLY A 80 -6.19 10.39 1.31
N GLU A 81 -7.50 10.56 1.27
CA GLU A 81 -8.48 9.51 1.56
C GLU A 81 -8.33 8.30 0.62
N VAL A 82 -8.09 8.55 -0.67
CA VAL A 82 -7.92 7.50 -1.68
C VAL A 82 -6.64 6.68 -1.42
N VAL A 83 -5.54 7.34 -1.05
CA VAL A 83 -4.28 6.66 -0.72
C VAL A 83 -4.39 5.91 0.60
N GLU A 84 -5.06 6.48 1.60
CA GLU A 84 -5.30 5.85 2.90
C GLU A 84 -6.15 4.59 2.77
N ARG A 85 -7.27 4.68 2.06
CA ARG A 85 -8.16 3.53 1.80
C ARG A 85 -7.44 2.41 1.03
N GLU A 86 -6.60 2.77 0.06
CA GLU A 86 -5.77 1.78 -0.63
C GLU A 86 -4.71 1.17 0.30
N GLY A 87 -4.15 1.97 1.19
CA GLY A 87 -3.21 1.50 2.20
C GLY A 87 -3.85 0.51 3.18
N GLU A 88 -5.06 0.79 3.64
CA GLU A 88 -5.86 -0.13 4.47
C GLU A 88 -6.16 -1.44 3.74
N ARG A 89 -6.56 -1.37 2.47
CA ARG A 89 -6.81 -2.56 1.66
C ARG A 89 -5.58 -3.45 1.52
N ILE A 90 -4.41 -2.85 1.25
CA ILE A 90 -3.14 -3.58 1.16
C ILE A 90 -2.79 -4.21 2.49
N ARG A 91 -2.98 -3.48 3.59
CA ARG A 91 -2.76 -3.98 4.94
C ARG A 91 -3.60 -5.22 5.22
N LEU A 92 -4.90 -5.16 5.00
CA LEU A 92 -5.83 -6.27 5.22
C LEU A 92 -5.42 -7.52 4.42
N ILE A 93 -5.04 -7.35 3.15
CA ILE A 93 -4.60 -8.47 2.32
C ILE A 93 -3.29 -9.06 2.85
N ILE A 94 -2.30 -8.22 3.14
CA ILE A 94 -0.98 -8.68 3.62
C ILE A 94 -1.09 -9.39 4.97
N GLU A 95 -1.98 -8.93 5.85
CA GLU A 95 -2.25 -9.55 7.15
C GLU A 95 -2.74 -10.99 7.02
N THR A 96 -3.49 -11.34 5.97
CA THR A 96 -3.90 -12.74 5.73
C THR A 96 -2.72 -13.70 5.49
N PHE A 97 -1.55 -13.17 5.11
CA PHE A 97 -0.35 -13.94 4.83
C PHE A 97 0.68 -13.92 5.98
N TRP A 98 0.36 -13.24 7.08
CA TRP A 98 1.24 -13.12 8.24
C TRP A 98 1.37 -14.45 8.98
N ILE A 99 2.60 -14.88 9.25
CA ILE A 99 2.91 -16.14 9.96
C ILE A 99 3.15 -15.88 11.45
N GLY A 100 3.79 -14.76 11.79
CA GLY A 100 4.18 -14.45 13.16
C GLY A 100 5.16 -13.29 13.26
N ASP A 101 5.40 -12.85 14.48
CA ASP A 101 6.30 -11.74 14.77
C ASP A 101 7.76 -12.18 14.63
N VAL A 102 8.58 -11.32 14.02
CA VAL A 102 10.03 -11.41 14.17
C VAL A 102 10.34 -10.87 15.56
N LEU A 103 10.94 -11.67 16.43
CA LEU A 103 11.39 -11.23 17.75
C LEU A 103 12.51 -10.19 17.59
N VAL A 104 12.13 -8.93 17.39
CA VAL A 104 13.03 -7.79 17.44
C VAL A 104 12.93 -7.22 18.85
N LYS A 105 14.07 -7.13 19.56
CA LYS A 105 14.17 -6.53 20.90
C LYS A 105 14.04 -5.00 20.91
N ASP A 106 13.28 -4.40 20.00
CA ASP A 106 13.08 -2.95 19.98
C ASP A 106 11.61 -2.57 20.17
N ASP A 107 11.45 -1.57 21.04
CA ASP A 107 10.28 -1.01 21.75
C ASP A 107 9.12 -0.47 20.88
N GLN A 108 8.98 -0.92 19.63
CA GLN A 108 7.84 -0.55 18.77
C GLN A 108 7.22 -1.78 18.11
N SER A 109 6.60 -2.62 18.95
CA SER A 109 5.60 -3.58 18.49
C SER A 109 4.49 -2.85 17.72
N PRO A 110 4.19 -3.21 16.45
CA PRO A 110 2.97 -2.73 15.83
C PRO A 110 1.79 -3.29 16.63
N LYS A 111 1.00 -2.39 17.24
CA LYS A 111 -0.26 -2.79 17.89
C LYS A 111 -1.07 -3.57 16.86
N LYS A 112 -1.39 -4.83 17.19
CA LYS A 112 -2.32 -5.67 16.40
C LYS A 112 -3.54 -4.81 16.03
N PRO A 113 -3.87 -4.61 14.75
CA PRO A 113 -5.15 -4.01 14.42
C PRO A 113 -6.23 -4.99 14.83
N ARG A 114 -7.11 -4.50 15.68
CA ARG A 114 -8.31 -5.22 16.10
C ARG A 114 -9.27 -5.16 14.91
N VAL A 115 -9.25 -6.17 14.05
CA VAL A 115 -10.29 -6.32 13.01
C VAL A 115 -11.57 -6.67 13.74
N ASP A 116 -12.49 -5.70 13.85
CA ASP A 116 -13.80 -5.92 14.42
C ASP A 116 -14.69 -6.58 13.37
N LEU A 117 -14.81 -7.91 13.47
CA LEU A 117 -15.62 -8.75 12.58
C LEU A 117 -17.14 -8.53 12.77
N SER A 118 -17.58 -7.62 13.65
CA SER A 118 -19.00 -7.31 13.87
C SER A 118 -19.64 -6.41 12.80
N GLN A 119 -18.88 -5.88 11.83
CA GLN A 119 -19.39 -4.92 10.83
C GLN A 119 -19.75 -5.54 9.46
N PHE A 120 -19.56 -6.84 9.27
CA PHE A 120 -20.06 -7.55 8.08
C PHE A 120 -21.28 -8.40 8.48
N GLY A 121 -22.45 -7.76 8.54
CA GLY A 121 -23.75 -8.37 8.81
C GLY A 121 -24.78 -7.90 7.79
#